data_AF-A0A518U8A4-F1
#
_entry.id   AF-A0A518U8A4-F1
#
_cell.length_a   1.000
_cell.length_b   1.000
_cell.length_c   1.000
_cell.angle_alpha   90.00
_cell.angle_beta   90.00
_cell.angle_gamma   90.00
#
_symmetry.space_group_name_H-M   'P 1'
#
loop_
_entity.id
_entity.type
_entity.pdbx_description
1 polymer ?
#
loop_
_entity_poly.entity_id
_entity_poly.type
_entity_poly.pdbx_seq_one_letter_code
_entity_poly.pdbx_strand_id
1 'polypeptide(L)'
;MSYSFTATETTTFTLTHARHLAAKVTADLKRLQRLYGHITDERIAEFEGEVTELLRQGYLGTVTYGFQRDDKWIEPTLRYTASELAGSSTDDDPGRVPPGRNISGAQFHSYLTYSTAWDALTADQRATVKKQLPLQRVSGTESAVSNGYFADDKSYWSGGRSLGRASVRSYL
;
A
#
# COMPACT_ATOMS: atom_id res chain seq x y z
N MET A 1 -21.21 -30.99 -8.94
CA MET A 1 -20.42 -31.16 -7.70
C MET A 1 -19.20 -30.26 -7.83
N SER A 2 -19.19 -29.14 -7.11
CA SER A 2 -18.08 -28.18 -7.11
C SER A 2 -17.13 -28.56 -5.98
N TYR A 3 -15.93 -29.03 -6.30
CA TYR A 3 -14.91 -29.31 -5.29
C TYR A 3 -14.17 -28.00 -4.99
N SER A 4 -14.32 -27.49 -3.77
CA SER A 4 -13.45 -26.43 -3.25
C SER A 4 -12.23 -27.10 -2.63
N PHE A 5 -11.04 -26.81 -3.18
CA PHE A 5 -9.78 -27.19 -2.56
C PHE A 5 -9.26 -26.01 -1.76
N THR A 6 -9.25 -26.13 -0.44
CA THR A 6 -8.49 -25.21 0.43
C THR A 6 -7.14 -25.88 0.68
N ALA A 7 -6.12 -25.49 -0.07
CA ALA A 7 -4.75 -25.88 0.19
C ALA A 7 -4.15 -24.86 1.17
N THR A 8 -4.02 -25.22 2.43
CA THR A 8 -3.27 -24.43 3.42
C THR A 8 -1.81 -24.84 3.34
N GLU A 9 -1.03 -24.13 2.53
CA GLU A 9 0.43 -24.24 2.57
C GLU A 9 0.99 -23.27 3.63
N THR A 10 1.56 -23.81 4.70
CA THR A 10 2.26 -23.00 5.72
C THR A 10 3.62 -22.57 5.17
N THR A 11 3.64 -21.49 4.40
CA THR A 11 4.89 -20.84 3.99
C THR A 11 5.32 -19.82 5.04
N THR A 12 6.60 -19.85 5.43
CA THR A 12 7.14 -18.83 6.35
C THR A 12 7.36 -17.53 5.59
N PHE A 13 6.68 -16.45 5.99
CA PHE A 13 6.88 -15.13 5.39
C PHE A 13 8.26 -14.58 5.79
N THR A 14 9.06 -14.15 4.80
CA THR A 14 10.45 -13.73 5.01
C THR A 14 10.67 -12.28 4.57
N LEU A 15 11.82 -11.71 4.92
CA LEU A 15 12.25 -10.40 4.40
C LEU A 15 12.30 -10.37 2.87
N THR A 16 12.65 -11.48 2.21
CA THR A 16 12.66 -11.57 0.75
C THR A 16 11.26 -11.41 0.18
N HIS A 17 10.26 -12.05 0.78
CA HIS A 17 8.85 -11.91 0.37
C HIS A 17 8.35 -10.47 0.60
N ALA A 18 8.71 -9.86 1.73
CA ALA A 18 8.39 -8.47 2.02
C ALA A 18 8.98 -7.50 0.98
N ARG A 19 10.26 -7.68 0.61
CA ARG A 19 10.93 -6.88 -0.42
C ARG A 19 10.30 -7.05 -1.79
N HIS A 20 9.90 -8.27 -2.16
CA HIS A 20 9.18 -8.51 -3.43
C HIS A 20 7.90 -7.68 -3.51
N LEU A 21 7.07 -7.72 -2.46
CA LEU A 21 5.84 -6.94 -2.40
C LEU A 21 6.10 -5.43 -2.39
N ALA A 22 7.08 -4.97 -1.60
CA ALA A 22 7.46 -3.56 -1.56
C ALA A 22 8.02 -3.04 -2.90
N ALA A 23 8.72 -3.89 -3.65
CA ALA A 23 9.20 -3.55 -4.99
C ALA A 23 8.06 -3.32 -5.99
N LYS A 24 6.94 -4.06 -5.88
CA LYS A 24 5.74 -3.83 -6.68
C LYS A 24 5.10 -2.46 -6.38
N VAL A 25 5.01 -2.10 -5.09
CA VAL A 25 4.57 -0.76 -4.66
C VAL A 25 5.51 0.31 -5.21
N THR A 26 6.83 0.10 -5.10
CA THR A 26 7.86 1.03 -5.60
C THR A 26 7.74 1.25 -7.11
N ALA A 27 7.50 0.19 -7.89
CA ALA A 27 7.29 0.29 -9.33
C ALA A 27 6.04 1.12 -9.67
N ASP A 28 4.96 0.98 -8.91
CA ASP A 28 3.77 1.83 -9.05
C ASP A 28 4.07 3.31 -8.74
N LEU A 29 4.81 3.57 -7.65
CA LEU A 29 5.18 4.93 -7.25
C LEU A 29 6.12 5.59 -8.27
N LYS A 30 7.08 4.85 -8.83
CA LYS A 30 7.90 5.33 -9.96
C LYS A 30 7.06 5.62 -11.19
N ARG A 31 5.98 4.87 -11.42
CA ARG A 31 5.04 5.18 -12.49
C ARG A 31 4.26 6.46 -12.22
N LEU A 32 3.81 6.69 -10.97
CA LEU A 32 3.19 7.95 -10.55
C LEU A 32 4.16 9.12 -10.74
N GLN A 33 5.39 9.01 -10.24
CA GLN A 33 6.44 10.01 -10.41
C GLN A 33 6.68 10.33 -11.89
N ARG A 34 6.80 9.32 -12.76
CA ARG A 34 7.04 9.54 -14.19
C ARG A 34 5.88 10.26 -14.89
N LEU A 35 4.64 10.01 -14.47
CA LEU A 35 3.45 10.56 -15.12
C LEU A 35 3.03 11.92 -14.54
N TYR A 36 3.34 12.18 -13.27
CA TYR A 36 2.79 13.30 -12.50
C TYR A 36 3.84 14.12 -11.77
N GLY A 37 5.05 13.62 -11.57
CA GLY A 37 6.07 14.27 -10.74
C GLY A 37 5.73 14.21 -9.24
N HIS A 38 6.18 15.23 -8.49
CA HIS A 38 5.88 15.47 -7.07
C HIS A 38 6.39 14.45 -6.03
N ILE A 39 6.99 13.34 -6.45
CA ILE A 39 7.60 12.34 -5.57
C ILE A 39 9.06 12.17 -6.00
N THR A 40 10.01 12.30 -5.08
CA THR A 40 11.43 12.07 -5.38
C THR A 40 11.80 10.60 -5.24
N ASP A 41 12.92 10.19 -5.82
CA ASP A 41 13.41 8.81 -5.70
C ASP A 41 13.78 8.46 -4.25
N GLU A 42 14.31 9.42 -3.49
CA GLU A 42 14.62 9.26 -2.07
C GLU A 42 13.33 8.98 -1.28
N ARG A 43 12.26 9.73 -1.57
CA ARG A 43 10.97 9.55 -0.92
C ARG A 43 10.34 8.19 -1.23
N ILE A 44 10.52 7.71 -2.46
CA ILE A 44 10.07 6.37 -2.87
C ILE A 44 10.86 5.30 -2.11
N ALA A 45 12.17 5.46 -1.95
CA ALA A 45 13.01 4.52 -1.19
C ALA A 45 12.63 4.49 0.31
N GLU A 46 12.28 5.62 0.91
CA GLU A 46 11.73 5.67 2.28
C GLU A 46 10.43 4.86 2.39
N PHE A 47 9.51 5.02 1.44
CA PHE A 47 8.26 4.25 1.41
C PHE A 47 8.50 2.76 1.21
N GLU A 48 9.45 2.38 0.34
CA GLU A 48 9.85 0.99 0.14
C GLU A 48 10.35 0.35 1.45
N GLY A 49 11.23 1.06 2.16
CA GLY A 49 11.77 0.58 3.43
C GLY A 49 10.71 0.45 4.52
N GLU A 50 9.81 1.43 4.63
CA GLU A 50 8.68 1.38 5.57
C GLU A 50 7.75 0.19 5.28
N VAL A 51 7.32 0.04 4.02
CA VAL A 51 6.44 -1.06 3.60
C VAL A 51 7.11 -2.41 3.83
N THR A 52 8.40 -2.53 3.49
CA THR A 52 9.16 -3.77 3.70
C THR A 52 9.17 -4.18 5.17
N GLU A 53 9.51 -3.27 6.08
CA GLU A 53 9.61 -3.62 7.50
C GLU A 53 8.27 -3.88 8.15
N LEU A 54 7.24 -3.12 7.80
CA LEU A 54 5.89 -3.35 8.32
C LEU A 54 5.29 -4.64 7.76
N LEU A 55 5.53 -4.99 6.50
CA LEU A 55 5.12 -6.27 5.94
C LEU A 55 5.85 -7.42 6.60
N ARG A 56 7.18 -7.34 6.76
CA ARG A 56 7.99 -8.39 7.40
C ARG A 56 7.46 -8.72 8.79
N GLN A 57 7.09 -7.70 9.55
CA GLN A 57 6.61 -7.86 10.92
C GLN A 57 5.09 -8.11 11.03
N GLY A 58 4.34 -7.98 9.92
CA GLY A 58 2.89 -8.15 9.90
C GLY A 58 2.11 -6.96 10.48
N TYR A 59 2.72 -5.78 10.50
CA TYR A 59 2.17 -4.55 11.11
C TYR A 59 1.53 -3.60 10.10
N LEU A 60 1.68 -3.86 8.80
CA LEU A 60 0.99 -3.10 7.77
C LEU A 60 -0.50 -3.51 7.73
N GLY A 61 -1.40 -2.55 7.88
CA GLY A 61 -2.83 -2.74 7.60
C GLY A 61 -3.15 -2.26 6.19
N THR A 62 -3.24 -0.93 6.03
CA THR A 62 -3.35 -0.29 4.71
C THR A 62 -2.33 0.83 4.55
N VAL A 63 -1.89 1.09 3.33
CA VAL A 63 -1.15 2.31 3.01
C VAL A 63 -1.67 2.91 1.71
N THR A 64 -1.87 4.22 1.72
CA THR A 64 -2.40 5.00 0.60
C THR A 64 -1.36 6.04 0.19
N TYR A 65 -1.13 6.16 -1.12
CA TYR A 65 -0.21 7.11 -1.73
C TYR A 65 -0.92 7.78 -2.91
N GLY A 66 -0.91 9.10 -2.96
CA GLY A 66 -1.55 9.80 -4.07
C GLY A 66 -1.77 11.27 -3.82
N PHE A 67 -2.69 11.83 -4.58
CA PHE A 67 -2.94 13.27 -4.57
C PHE A 67 -4.20 13.60 -3.78
N GLN A 68 -4.11 14.64 -2.96
CA GLN A 68 -5.25 15.22 -2.26
C GLN A 68 -5.52 16.64 -2.73
N ARG A 69 -6.79 16.96 -2.89
CA ARG A 69 -7.32 18.32 -3.09
C ARG A 69 -8.45 18.52 -2.09
N ASP A 70 -8.44 19.63 -1.36
CA ASP A 70 -9.42 19.94 -0.32
C ASP A 70 -9.55 18.80 0.72
N ASP A 71 -8.40 18.29 1.18
CA ASP A 71 -8.27 17.17 2.13
C ASP A 71 -8.96 15.87 1.69
N LYS A 72 -9.19 15.69 0.39
CA LYS A 72 -9.81 14.50 -0.19
C LYS A 72 -8.93 13.88 -1.27
N TRP A 73 -8.87 12.56 -1.29
CA TRP A 73 -8.17 11.81 -2.34
C TRP A 73 -8.82 12.02 -3.70
N ILE A 74 -7.99 12.24 -4.72
CA ILE A 74 -8.39 12.34 -6.12
C ILE A 74 -7.58 11.34 -6.96
N GLU A 75 -7.95 11.18 -8.23
CA GLU A 75 -7.12 10.44 -9.17
C GLU A 75 -5.84 11.21 -9.53
N PRO A 76 -4.66 10.54 -9.58
CA PRO A 76 -4.42 9.13 -9.28
C PRO A 76 -4.00 8.92 -7.81
N THR A 77 -4.71 8.05 -7.09
CA THR A 77 -4.35 7.63 -5.73
C THR A 77 -4.45 6.12 -5.63
N LEU A 78 -3.43 5.49 -5.06
CA LEU A 78 -3.28 4.04 -4.92
C LEU A 78 -3.33 3.67 -3.43
N ARG A 79 -4.14 2.68 -3.09
CA ARG A 79 -4.24 2.09 -1.76
C ARG A 79 -3.82 0.64 -1.83
N TYR A 80 -3.02 0.20 -0.86
CA TYR A 80 -2.55 -1.16 -0.71
C TYR A 80 -3.04 -1.70 0.63
N THR A 81 -3.73 -2.83 0.61
CA THR A 81 -4.28 -3.50 1.80
C THR A 81 -3.57 -4.83 1.98
N ALA A 82 -2.91 -5.02 3.12
CA ALA A 82 -2.25 -6.27 3.45
C ALA A 82 -3.26 -7.34 3.90
N SER A 83 -3.06 -8.57 3.45
CA SER A 83 -3.86 -9.72 3.86
C SER A 83 -3.00 -10.99 3.95
N GLU A 84 -3.38 -11.86 4.88
CA GLU A 84 -2.83 -13.22 5.02
C GLU A 84 -3.69 -14.27 4.29
N LEU A 85 -4.90 -13.88 3.85
CA LEU A 85 -5.84 -14.84 3.27
C LEU A 85 -5.45 -15.16 1.83
N ALA A 86 -5.27 -16.45 1.55
CA ALA A 86 -5.13 -17.03 0.21
C ALA A 86 -6.45 -16.98 -0.58
N GLY A 87 -6.99 -15.77 -0.82
CA GLY A 87 -7.86 -15.53 -1.97
C GLY A 87 -7.02 -15.60 -3.25
N SER A 88 -7.66 -15.78 -4.43
CA SER A 88 -7.01 -16.07 -5.72
C SER A 88 -5.58 -15.53 -5.80
N SER A 89 -4.61 -16.45 -5.84
CA SER A 89 -3.17 -16.24 -5.73
C SER A 89 -2.56 -15.60 -6.98
N THR A 90 -3.12 -14.47 -7.40
CA THR A 90 -2.63 -13.69 -8.52
C THR A 90 -1.57 -12.73 -8.01
N ASP A 91 -0.33 -12.94 -8.45
CA ASP A 91 0.77 -11.97 -8.33
C ASP A 91 0.83 -11.16 -9.63
N ASP A 92 0.06 -10.08 -9.71
CA ASP A 92 0.02 -9.20 -10.87
C ASP A 92 1.34 -8.44 -11.06
N ASP A 93 1.62 -8.06 -12.31
CA ASP A 93 2.65 -7.08 -12.61
C ASP A 93 2.25 -5.67 -12.15
N PRO A 94 3.20 -4.86 -11.65
CA PRO A 94 2.92 -3.50 -11.24
C PRO A 94 2.64 -2.59 -12.44
N GLY A 95 2.12 -1.39 -12.18
CA GLY A 95 1.83 -0.35 -13.15
C GLY A 95 0.33 -0.13 -13.40
N ARG A 96 -0.04 0.19 -14.64
CA ARG A 96 -1.41 0.60 -15.03
C ARG A 96 -1.98 1.80 -14.25
N VAL A 97 -1.10 2.68 -13.75
CA VAL A 97 -1.50 3.99 -13.25
C VAL A 97 -2.07 4.80 -14.42
N PRO A 98 -3.32 5.31 -14.33
CA PRO A 98 -3.94 6.04 -15.42
C PRO A 98 -3.17 7.34 -15.69
N PRO A 99 -2.81 7.67 -16.94
CA PRO A 99 -2.19 8.96 -17.29
C PRO A 99 -3.23 10.07 -17.46
N GLY A 100 -2.77 11.33 -17.49
CA GLY A 100 -3.60 12.48 -17.90
C GLY A 100 -4.66 12.94 -16.89
N ARG A 101 -4.57 12.54 -15.62
CA ARG A 101 -5.48 13.00 -14.58
C ARG A 101 -5.12 14.40 -14.10
N ASN A 102 -6.14 15.21 -13.79
CA ASN A 102 -5.94 16.60 -13.37
C ASN A 102 -5.56 16.68 -11.89
N ILE A 103 -4.28 16.94 -11.63
CA ILE A 103 -3.73 17.15 -10.28
C ILE A 103 -3.53 18.64 -9.93
N SER A 104 -4.04 19.58 -10.74
CA SER A 104 -3.89 21.02 -10.45
C SER A 104 -4.48 21.36 -9.09
N GLY A 105 -3.71 22.10 -8.28
CA GLY A 105 -4.08 22.46 -6.90
C GLY A 105 -4.10 21.28 -5.92
N ALA A 106 -3.65 20.09 -6.32
CA ALA A 106 -3.51 18.95 -5.44
C ALA A 106 -2.07 18.80 -4.95
N GLN A 107 -1.90 18.19 -3.78
CA GLN A 107 -0.59 17.86 -3.20
C GLN A 107 -0.45 16.36 -3.05
N PHE A 108 0.78 15.85 -3.05
CA PHE A 108 1.03 14.44 -2.79
C PHE A 108 1.02 14.16 -1.29
N HIS A 109 0.25 13.15 -0.87
CA HIS A 109 0.14 12.69 0.52
C HIS A 109 0.33 11.18 0.60
N SER A 110 0.65 10.72 1.81
CA SER A 110 0.56 9.31 2.17
C SER A 110 -0.13 9.14 3.51
N TYR A 111 -0.91 8.06 3.64
CA TYR A 111 -1.62 7.73 4.87
C TYR A 111 -1.52 6.23 5.12
N LEU A 112 -1.23 5.84 6.36
CA LEU A 112 -1.02 4.46 6.75
C LEU A 112 -1.91 4.12 7.94
N THR A 113 -2.54 2.95 7.88
CA THR A 113 -3.17 2.30 9.03
C THR A 113 -2.39 1.04 9.37
N TYR A 114 -2.24 0.79 10.67
CA TYR A 114 -1.57 -0.41 11.15
C TYR A 114 -2.55 -1.59 11.23
N SER A 115 -2.01 -2.80 11.26
CA SER A 115 -2.79 -4.02 11.41
C SER A 115 -3.25 -4.24 12.86
N THR A 116 -4.15 -5.20 13.07
CA THR A 116 -4.53 -5.64 14.42
C THR A 116 -3.35 -6.22 15.21
N ALA A 117 -2.36 -6.83 14.53
CA ALA A 117 -1.15 -7.34 15.18
C ALA A 117 -0.29 -6.21 15.75
N TRP A 118 -0.27 -5.05 15.09
CA TRP A 118 0.34 -3.85 15.65
C TRP A 118 -0.43 -3.33 16.86
N ASP A 119 -1.77 -3.35 16.79
CA ASP A 119 -2.61 -2.91 17.90
C ASP A 119 -2.45 -3.81 19.15
N ALA A 120 -2.03 -5.06 18.97
CA ALA A 120 -1.68 -5.95 20.07
C ALA A 120 -0.34 -5.62 20.75
N LEU A 121 0.53 -4.80 20.13
CA LEU A 121 1.81 -4.41 20.71
C LEU A 121 1.66 -3.42 21.87
N THR A 122 2.57 -3.50 22.84
CA THR A 122 2.73 -2.49 23.89
C THR A 122 3.28 -1.17 23.32
N ALA A 123 3.14 -0.09 24.08
CA ALA A 123 3.67 1.22 23.69
C ALA A 123 5.19 1.18 23.41
N ASP A 124 5.96 0.48 24.23
CA ASP A 124 7.42 0.37 24.09
C ASP A 124 7.82 -0.45 22.85
N GLN A 125 7.07 -1.51 22.55
CA GLN A 125 7.26 -2.28 21.31
C GLN A 125 6.99 -1.42 20.08
N ARG A 126 5.87 -0.69 20.07
CA ARG A 126 5.53 0.24 18.97
C ARG A 126 6.61 1.32 18.83
N ALA A 127 7.08 1.89 19.93
CA ALA A 127 8.15 2.90 19.90
C ALA A 127 9.46 2.35 19.33
N THR A 128 9.81 1.11 19.67
CA THR A 128 11.00 0.42 19.15
C THR A 128 10.89 0.22 17.63
N VAL A 129 9.75 -0.25 17.14
CA VAL A 129 9.52 -0.42 15.70
C VAL A 129 9.56 0.92 14.98
N LYS A 130 8.87 1.96 15.48
CA LYS A 130 8.87 3.29 14.85
C LYS A 130 10.27 3.87 14.69
N LYS A 131 11.14 3.72 15.69
CA LYS A 131 12.53 4.21 15.64
C LYS A 131 13.38 3.57 14.53
N GLN A 132 12.99 2.38 14.06
CA GLN A 132 13.68 1.66 13.00
C GLN A 132 13.16 2.03 11.60
N LEU A 133 11.99 2.67 11.50
CA LEU A 133 11.40 3.02 10.21
C LEU A 133 12.15 4.21 9.58
N PRO A 134 12.39 4.18 8.26
CA PRO A 134 13.02 5.29 7.55
C PRO A 134 12.13 6.54 7.52
N LEU A 135 10.82 6.35 7.69
CA LEU A 135 9.81 7.40 7.73
C LEU A 135 9.22 7.52 9.13
N GLN A 136 9.28 8.73 9.69
CA GLN A 136 8.58 9.05 10.94
C GLN A 136 7.22 9.69 10.62
N ARG A 137 6.15 8.91 10.75
CA ARG A 137 4.77 9.39 10.54
C ARG A 137 4.25 10.13 11.77
N VAL A 138 3.45 11.16 11.53
CA VAL A 138 2.60 11.82 12.52
C VAL A 138 1.17 11.29 12.44
N SER A 139 0.44 11.37 13.55
CA SER A 139 -0.98 11.02 13.56
C SER A 139 -1.78 11.99 12.67
N GLY A 140 -2.78 11.46 11.99
CA GLY A 140 -3.70 12.23 11.15
C GLY A 140 -5.02 11.49 10.98
N THR A 141 -5.96 12.11 10.28
CA THR A 141 -7.26 11.51 9.95
C THR A 141 -7.24 11.00 8.52
N GLU A 142 -7.89 9.87 8.26
CA GLU A 142 -8.02 9.37 6.90
C GLU A 142 -8.92 10.30 6.08
N SER A 143 -8.39 10.78 4.95
CA SER A 143 -9.13 11.59 3.99
C SER A 143 -10.17 10.76 3.24
N ALA A 144 -11.34 11.35 3.00
CA ALA A 144 -12.35 10.78 2.11
C ALA A 144 -11.91 10.87 0.63
N VAL A 145 -12.57 10.12 -0.25
CA VAL A 145 -12.38 10.27 -1.71
C VAL A 145 -13.30 11.37 -2.23
N SER A 146 -12.80 12.23 -3.10
CA SER A 146 -13.59 13.27 -3.75
C SER A 146 -14.37 12.69 -4.93
N ASN A 147 -15.70 12.71 -4.85
CA ASN A 147 -16.62 12.30 -5.92
C ASN A 147 -16.22 10.97 -6.60
N GLY A 148 -15.87 9.98 -5.78
CA GLY A 148 -15.36 8.72 -6.27
C GLY A 148 -15.22 7.68 -5.16
N TYR A 149 -14.56 6.58 -5.49
CA TYR A 149 -14.37 5.44 -4.61
C TYR A 149 -13.03 4.76 -4.91
N PHE A 150 -12.58 3.89 -4.00
CA PHE A 150 -11.47 2.99 -4.27
C PHE A 150 -11.99 1.75 -4.99
N ALA A 151 -11.44 1.46 -6.17
CA ALA A 151 -11.76 0.29 -6.96
C ALA A 151 -10.55 -0.66 -6.97
N ASP A 152 -10.75 -1.90 -6.52
CA ASP A 152 -9.73 -2.95 -6.58
C ASP A 152 -9.32 -3.22 -8.03
N ASP A 153 -8.01 -3.24 -8.30
CA ASP A 153 -7.50 -3.37 -9.67
C ASP A 153 -6.26 -4.25 -9.84
N LYS A 154 -5.53 -4.56 -8.76
CA LYS A 154 -4.41 -5.53 -8.76
C LYS A 154 -4.31 -6.28 -7.45
N SER A 155 -3.68 -7.45 -7.50
CA SER A 155 -3.21 -8.18 -6.33
C SER A 155 -1.72 -8.50 -6.50
N TYR A 156 -0.92 -8.27 -5.47
CA TYR A 156 0.47 -8.73 -5.40
C TYR A 156 0.59 -9.83 -4.36
N TRP A 157 1.37 -10.86 -4.64
CA TRP A 157 1.45 -12.02 -3.76
C TRP A 157 2.89 -12.53 -3.59
N SER A 158 3.26 -12.87 -2.35
CA SER A 158 4.53 -13.52 -2.06
C SER A 158 4.50 -14.22 -0.71
N GLY A 159 4.94 -15.49 -0.68
CA GLY A 159 5.19 -16.21 0.57
C GLY A 159 3.98 -16.30 1.51
N GLY A 160 2.79 -16.52 0.96
CA GLY A 160 1.55 -16.67 1.74
C GLY A 160 0.90 -15.37 2.18
N ARG A 161 1.41 -14.20 1.75
CA ARG A 161 0.76 -12.89 1.98
C ARG A 161 0.46 -12.17 0.68
N SER A 162 -0.54 -11.30 0.72
CA SER A 162 -0.93 -10.47 -0.41
C SER A 162 -1.02 -8.99 -0.06
N LEU A 163 -0.89 -8.16 -1.10
CA LEU A 163 -1.28 -6.75 -1.13
C LEU A 163 -2.37 -6.57 -2.19
N GLY A 164 -3.60 -6.35 -1.75
CA GLY A 164 -4.67 -5.89 -2.64
C GLY A 164 -4.47 -4.42 -2.97
N ARG A 165 -4.38 -4.07 -4.25
CA ARG A 165 -4.30 -2.68 -4.69
C ARG A 165 -5.66 -2.20 -5.17
N ALA A 166 -6.06 -1.04 -4.68
CA ALA A 166 -7.19 -0.28 -5.17
C ALA A 166 -6.73 1.09 -5.66
N SER A 167 -7.32 1.55 -6.76
CA SER A 167 -7.09 2.90 -7.28
C SER A 167 -8.34 3.75 -7.08
N VAL A 168 -8.16 5.04 -6.77
CA VAL A 168 -9.29 5.98 -6.82
C VAL A 168 -9.88 6.00 -8.23
N ARG A 169 -11.21 5.96 -8.30
CA ARG A 169 -12.02 6.12 -9.52
C ARG A 169 -13.11 7.14 -9.25
N SER A 170 -13.25 8.08 -10.15
CA SER A 170 -14.32 9.07 -10.15
C SER A 170 -15.63 8.40 -10.56
N TYR A 171 -16.79 8.91 -10.10
CA TYR A 171 -18.11 8.44 -10.54
C TYR A 171 -18.50 8.85 -11.98
N LEU A 172 -17.60 9.53 -12.69
CA LEU A 172 -17.81 10.13 -14.01
C LEU A 172 -17.50 9.14 -15.14
#